data_AF-A0A2K9Z1F8-F1
#
_entry.id   AF-A0A2K9Z1F8-F1
#
_cell.length_a   1.000
_cell.length_b   1.000
_cell.length_c   1.000
_cell.angle_alpha   90.00
_cell.angle_beta   90.00
_cell.angle_gamma   90.00
#
_symmetry.space_group_name_H-M   'P 1'
#
loop_
_entity.id
_entity.type
_entity.pdbx_description
1 polymer ?
#
loop_
_entity_poly.entity_id
_entity_poly.type
_entity_poly.pdbx_seq_one_letter_code
_entity_poly.pdbx_strand_id
1 'polypeptide(L)'
;MDWNVWGPAILSSLAAAGIGGAIVKSLVENSVKHAFDRQIEKLKSDLRESESELQSVRSNILNAQSARNIDLIKRRQQAAETLWSATLFQRSYSMSTMFAQVARMDAISDLMERGGREADGVRDMAKMLWDGQNPESLSKNPLSSVGSQRLFVPPRAWLAYQAIASLSARSSMVLAVIKSGMSPKNLMKDHTDINAMVQEVLPHQRGYIEKSPDHASYWLTGQLEEVIFFELMKSIAGDDYDFAAARKAADLVRKTKEHQSELALQSLPPQLRVDPPSLQ
;
A
#
# COMPACT_ATOMS: atom_id res chain seq x y z
N MET A 1 -41.41 -14.46 98.30
CA MET A 1 -40.94 -14.35 96.91
C MET A 1 -39.82 -13.33 96.92
N ASP A 2 -38.58 -13.80 96.83
CA ASP A 2 -37.39 -12.98 97.11
C ASP A 2 -36.94 -12.17 95.89
N TRP A 3 -36.75 -10.87 96.13
CA TRP A 3 -36.36 -9.89 95.12
C TRP A 3 -34.87 -10.01 94.72
N ASN A 4 -34.09 -10.79 95.48
CA ASN A 4 -32.65 -11.02 95.30
C ASN A 4 -32.30 -11.95 94.11
N VAL A 5 -33.28 -12.55 93.44
CA VAL A 5 -33.04 -13.47 92.31
C VAL A 5 -33.15 -12.77 90.95
N TRP A 6 -33.90 -11.66 90.84
CA TRP A 6 -34.17 -11.00 89.56
C TRP A 6 -33.19 -9.85 89.25
N GLY A 7 -32.65 -9.18 90.25
CA GLY A 7 -31.68 -8.07 90.08
C GLY A 7 -30.41 -8.47 89.31
N PRO A 8 -29.75 -9.60 89.64
CA PRO A 8 -28.57 -10.07 88.90
C PRO A 8 -28.91 -10.64 87.51
N ALA A 9 -30.10 -11.20 87.33
CA ALA A 9 -30.54 -11.80 86.07
C ALA A 9 -30.80 -10.76 84.97
N ILE A 10 -31.26 -9.56 85.33
CA ILE A 10 -31.49 -8.46 84.37
C ILE A 10 -30.19 -7.73 84.03
N LEU A 11 -29.25 -7.60 84.99
CA LEU A 11 -27.94 -6.97 84.73
C LEU A 11 -26.99 -7.88 83.92
N SER A 12 -27.05 -9.20 84.12
CA SER A 12 -26.27 -10.17 83.32
C SER A 12 -26.76 -10.30 81.88
N SER A 13 -28.07 -10.13 81.63
CA SER A 13 -28.63 -10.14 80.27
C SER A 13 -28.38 -8.84 79.49
N LEU A 14 -28.29 -7.68 80.16
CA LEU A 14 -27.87 -6.41 79.55
C LEU A 14 -26.36 -6.34 79.23
N ALA A 15 -25.50 -6.90 80.10
CA ALA A 15 -24.07 -7.02 79.82
C ALA A 15 -23.77 -8.00 78.66
N ALA A 16 -24.51 -9.11 78.57
CA ALA A 16 -24.40 -10.07 77.47
C ALA A 16 -24.90 -9.49 76.12
N ALA A 17 -25.93 -8.64 76.13
CA ALA A 17 -26.43 -7.97 74.92
C ALA A 17 -25.46 -6.89 74.39
N GLY A 18 -24.81 -6.13 75.27
CA GLY A 18 -23.82 -5.11 74.88
C GLY A 18 -22.51 -5.71 74.34
N ILE A 19 -22.02 -6.78 74.97
CA ILE A 19 -20.81 -7.51 74.52
C ILE A 19 -21.12 -8.31 73.26
N GLY A 20 -22.29 -8.95 73.17
CA GLY A 20 -22.75 -9.64 71.97
C GLY A 20 -22.90 -8.70 70.77
N GLY A 21 -23.47 -7.50 70.97
CA GLY A 21 -23.58 -6.49 69.93
C GLY A 21 -22.24 -5.95 69.43
N ALA A 22 -21.26 -5.73 70.31
CA ALA A 22 -19.91 -5.29 69.93
C ALA A 22 -19.12 -6.39 69.20
N ILE A 23 -19.27 -7.65 69.62
CA ILE A 23 -18.64 -8.81 68.96
C ILE A 23 -19.29 -9.04 67.59
N VAL A 24 -20.63 -9.02 67.49
CA VAL A 24 -21.33 -9.15 66.21
C VAL A 24 -20.99 -8.00 65.27
N LYS A 25 -20.94 -6.75 65.76
CA LYS A 25 -20.55 -5.60 64.95
C LYS A 25 -19.12 -5.72 64.43
N SER A 26 -18.16 -6.09 65.28
CA SER A 26 -16.77 -6.27 64.84
C SER A 26 -16.57 -7.49 63.93
N LEU A 27 -17.32 -8.58 64.13
CA LEU A 27 -17.29 -9.75 63.24
C LEU A 27 -17.92 -9.41 61.88
N VAL A 28 -19.00 -8.64 61.85
CA VAL A 28 -19.63 -8.16 60.60
C VAL A 28 -18.73 -7.14 59.90
N GLU A 29 -18.16 -6.16 60.60
CA GLU A 29 -17.21 -5.20 60.01
C GLU A 29 -15.94 -5.88 59.50
N ASN A 30 -15.38 -6.85 60.24
CA ASN A 30 -14.20 -7.58 59.80
C ASN A 30 -14.50 -8.55 58.66
N SER A 31 -15.68 -9.18 58.65
CA SER A 31 -16.20 -10.00 57.54
C SER A 31 -16.35 -9.17 56.26
N VAL A 32 -17.00 -8.00 56.39
CA VAL A 32 -17.24 -7.07 55.28
C VAL A 32 -15.92 -6.46 54.79
N LYS A 33 -15.01 -6.04 55.69
CA LYS A 33 -13.66 -5.60 55.32
C LYS A 33 -12.88 -6.68 54.59
N HIS A 34 -12.85 -7.91 55.10
CA HIS A 34 -12.17 -9.01 54.41
C HIS A 34 -12.80 -9.35 53.07
N ALA A 35 -14.12 -9.26 52.93
CA ALA A 35 -14.79 -9.44 51.65
C ALA A 35 -14.39 -8.32 50.66
N PHE A 36 -14.37 -7.06 51.10
CA PHE A 36 -13.94 -5.93 50.28
C PHE A 36 -12.45 -5.99 49.94
N ASP A 37 -11.56 -6.29 50.88
CA ASP A 37 -10.12 -6.43 50.64
C ASP A 37 -9.83 -7.55 49.64
N ARG A 38 -10.52 -8.70 49.76
CA ARG A 38 -10.41 -9.79 48.77
C ARG A 38 -10.91 -9.37 47.40
N GLN A 39 -12.01 -8.62 47.32
CA GLN A 39 -12.53 -8.12 46.04
C GLN A 39 -11.59 -7.07 45.42
N ILE A 40 -10.99 -6.19 46.23
CA ILE A 40 -10.03 -5.18 45.78
C ILE A 40 -8.75 -5.85 45.27
N GLU A 41 -8.21 -6.83 46.01
CA GLU A 41 -7.01 -7.56 45.56
C GLU A 41 -7.29 -8.39 44.30
N LYS A 42 -8.47 -9.01 44.20
CA LYS A 42 -8.90 -9.69 42.97
C LYS A 42 -9.02 -8.71 41.80
N LEU A 43 -9.69 -7.57 41.99
CA LEU A 43 -9.81 -6.53 40.97
C LEU A 43 -8.45 -5.98 40.54
N LYS A 44 -7.52 -5.76 41.48
CA LYS A 44 -6.15 -5.33 41.14
C LYS A 44 -5.39 -6.40 40.35
N SER A 45 -5.53 -7.67 40.73
CA SER A 45 -4.91 -8.78 40.02
C SER A 45 -5.44 -8.89 38.59
N ASP A 46 -6.77 -8.92 38.45
CA ASP A 46 -7.46 -8.97 37.15
C ASP A 46 -7.09 -7.75 36.28
N LEU A 47 -6.98 -6.57 36.88
CA LEU A 47 -6.58 -5.34 36.17
C LEU A 47 -5.12 -5.44 35.67
N ARG A 48 -4.18 -5.90 36.50
CA ARG A 48 -2.77 -6.10 36.10
C ARG A 48 -2.61 -7.17 35.03
N GLU A 49 -3.36 -8.27 35.14
CA GLU A 49 -3.38 -9.33 34.13
C GLU A 49 -3.91 -8.77 32.80
N SER A 50 -5.03 -8.03 32.84
CA SER A 50 -5.57 -7.38 31.64
C SER A 50 -4.61 -6.36 31.03
N GLU A 51 -3.89 -5.56 31.85
CA GLU A 51 -2.91 -4.59 31.37
C GLU A 51 -1.73 -5.29 30.68
N SER A 52 -1.24 -6.39 31.25
CA SER A 52 -0.16 -7.20 30.69
C SER A 52 -0.57 -7.85 29.36
N GLU A 53 -1.75 -8.48 29.31
CA GLU A 53 -2.30 -9.07 28.10
C GLU A 53 -2.47 -8.00 27.01
N LEU A 54 -3.02 -6.84 27.35
CA LEU A 54 -3.24 -5.75 26.42
C LEU A 54 -1.92 -5.17 25.90
N GLN A 55 -0.91 -5.02 26.76
CA GLN A 55 0.43 -4.62 26.34
C GLN A 55 1.03 -5.64 25.37
N SER A 56 0.84 -6.94 25.60
CA SER A 56 1.29 -8.01 24.70
C SER A 56 0.54 -7.99 23.36
N VAL A 57 -0.78 -7.76 23.37
CA VAL A 57 -1.59 -7.65 22.15
C VAL A 57 -1.19 -6.41 21.35
N ARG A 58 -0.99 -5.28 22.02
CA ARG A 58 -0.54 -4.03 21.37
C ARG A 58 0.82 -4.19 20.73
N SER A 59 1.80 -4.78 21.44
CA SER A 59 3.13 -5.00 20.88
C SER A 59 3.10 -6.00 19.72
N ASN A 60 2.32 -7.08 19.83
CA ASN A 60 2.14 -8.06 18.76
C ASN A 60 1.48 -7.45 17.51
N ILE A 61 0.43 -6.63 17.67
CA ILE A 61 -0.23 -5.94 16.54
C ILE A 61 0.73 -4.95 15.88
N LEU A 62 1.45 -4.14 16.66
CA LEU A 62 2.42 -3.18 16.12
C LEU A 62 3.55 -3.89 15.38
N ASN A 63 4.06 -5.00 15.91
CA ASN A 63 5.09 -5.81 15.27
C ASN A 63 4.57 -6.45 13.98
N ALA A 64 3.37 -7.04 13.99
CA ALA A 64 2.75 -7.62 12.80
C ALA A 64 2.47 -6.56 11.72
N GLN A 65 2.03 -5.37 12.12
CA GLN A 65 1.80 -4.24 11.21
C GLN A 65 3.12 -3.73 10.62
N SER A 66 4.15 -3.58 11.44
CA SER A 66 5.49 -3.20 11.00
C SER A 66 6.05 -4.22 9.99
N ALA A 67 5.96 -5.51 10.29
CA ALA A 67 6.40 -6.57 9.39
C ALA A 67 5.65 -6.55 8.04
N ARG A 68 4.33 -6.32 8.05
CA ARG A 68 3.54 -6.16 6.81
C ARG A 68 3.98 -4.93 6.00
N ASN A 69 4.25 -3.82 6.66
CA ASN A 69 4.73 -2.60 5.99
C ASN A 69 6.11 -2.82 5.36
N ILE A 70 7.02 -3.51 6.06
CA ILE A 70 8.35 -3.85 5.54
C ILE A 70 8.23 -4.75 4.30
N ASP A 71 7.38 -5.79 4.32
CA ASP A 71 7.17 -6.65 3.15
C ASP A 71 6.59 -5.86 1.97
N LEU A 72 5.62 -4.96 2.23
CA LEU A 72 5.03 -4.11 1.20
C LEU A 72 6.06 -3.15 0.60
N ILE A 73 6.87 -2.48 1.42
CA ILE A 73 7.94 -1.59 0.97
C ILE A 73 8.94 -2.36 0.13
N LYS A 74 9.35 -3.55 0.58
CA LYS A 74 10.25 -4.42 -0.18
C LYS A 74 9.68 -4.79 -1.54
N ARG A 75 8.40 -5.18 -1.60
CA ARG A 75 7.72 -5.47 -2.88
C ARG A 75 7.67 -4.26 -3.79
N ARG A 76 7.40 -3.07 -3.26
CA ARG A 76 7.40 -1.82 -4.04
C ARG A 76 8.77 -1.47 -4.58
N GLN A 77 9.80 -1.61 -3.77
CA GLN A 77 11.18 -1.39 -4.21
C GLN A 77 11.54 -2.36 -5.34
N GLN A 78 11.26 -3.65 -5.18
CA GLN A 78 11.49 -4.64 -6.22
C GLN A 78 10.68 -4.35 -7.50
N ALA A 79 9.44 -3.92 -7.36
CA ALA A 79 8.58 -3.54 -8.48
C ALA A 79 9.13 -2.31 -9.21
N ALA A 80 9.61 -1.30 -8.49
CA ALA A 80 10.25 -0.12 -9.03
C ALA A 80 11.54 -0.45 -9.77
N GLU A 81 12.42 -1.25 -9.17
CA GLU A 81 13.66 -1.74 -9.80
C GLU A 81 13.36 -2.54 -11.07
N THR A 82 12.34 -3.41 -11.03
CA THR A 82 11.93 -4.22 -12.18
C THR A 82 11.37 -3.34 -13.31
N LEU A 83 10.49 -2.39 -12.98
CA LEU A 83 9.92 -1.47 -13.97
C LEU A 83 11.00 -0.57 -14.59
N TRP A 84 11.93 -0.07 -13.78
CA TRP A 84 13.03 0.75 -14.26
C TRP A 84 13.98 -0.05 -15.15
N SER A 85 14.32 -1.28 -14.76
CA SER A 85 15.13 -2.18 -15.58
C SER A 85 14.45 -2.49 -16.92
N ALA A 86 13.14 -2.72 -16.90
CA ALA A 86 12.35 -2.91 -18.11
C ALA A 86 12.34 -1.65 -19.00
N THR A 87 12.27 -0.47 -18.39
CA THR A 87 12.36 0.83 -19.10
C THR A 87 13.73 1.00 -19.75
N LEU A 88 14.83 0.73 -19.02
CA LEU A 88 16.18 0.78 -19.57
C LEU A 88 16.37 -0.22 -20.72
N PHE A 89 15.77 -1.40 -20.62
CA PHE A 89 15.79 -2.36 -21.70
C PHE A 89 15.09 -1.84 -22.97
N GLN A 90 14.08 -0.98 -22.84
CA GLN A 90 13.46 -0.37 -24.02
C GLN A 90 14.44 0.48 -24.84
N ARG A 91 15.55 0.93 -24.26
CA ARG A 91 16.63 1.63 -24.99
C ARG A 91 17.36 0.75 -26.00
N SER A 92 17.28 -0.58 -25.87
CA SER A 92 17.75 -1.49 -26.92
C SER A 92 17.00 -1.30 -28.24
N TYR A 93 15.80 -0.72 -28.19
CA TYR A 93 15.01 -0.33 -29.37
C TYR A 93 15.29 1.11 -29.86
N SER A 94 16.27 1.80 -29.29
CA SER A 94 16.58 3.20 -29.64
C SER A 94 16.80 3.41 -31.14
N MET A 95 17.49 2.49 -31.82
CA MET A 95 17.71 2.58 -33.27
C MET A 95 16.43 2.50 -34.09
N SER A 96 15.48 1.62 -33.72
CA SER A 96 14.19 1.52 -34.42
C SER A 96 13.32 2.72 -34.13
N THR A 97 13.31 3.19 -32.90
CA THR A 97 12.59 4.39 -32.49
C THR A 97 13.13 5.64 -33.20
N MET A 98 14.46 5.80 -33.28
CA MET A 98 15.10 6.88 -34.03
C MET A 98 14.80 6.79 -35.52
N PHE A 99 14.79 5.59 -36.09
CA PHE A 99 14.38 5.40 -37.47
C PHE A 99 12.91 5.84 -37.67
N ALA A 100 11.99 5.36 -36.83
CA ALA A 100 10.57 5.71 -36.90
C ALA A 100 10.30 7.21 -36.72
N GLN A 101 11.15 7.90 -35.97
CA GLN A 101 11.09 9.32 -35.69
C GLN A 101 11.46 10.20 -36.89
N VAL A 102 12.43 9.77 -37.71
CA VAL A 102 12.98 10.57 -38.82
C VAL A 102 12.44 10.11 -40.19
N ALA A 103 12.08 8.83 -40.30
CA ALA A 103 11.64 8.23 -41.55
C ALA A 103 10.29 8.79 -42.01
N ARG A 104 10.24 9.25 -43.26
CA ARG A 104 8.98 9.57 -43.94
C ARG A 104 8.32 8.28 -44.41
N MET A 105 7.48 7.71 -43.55
CA MET A 105 6.89 6.39 -43.76
C MET A 105 6.07 6.27 -45.04
N ASP A 106 5.40 7.34 -45.48
CA ASP A 106 4.67 7.35 -46.76
C ASP A 106 5.61 7.20 -47.95
N ALA A 107 6.72 7.94 -47.96
CA ALA A 107 7.70 7.87 -49.03
C ALA A 107 8.39 6.50 -49.08
N ILE A 108 8.68 5.91 -47.92
CA ILE A 108 9.20 4.55 -47.83
C ILE A 108 8.17 3.54 -48.34
N SER A 109 6.89 3.70 -47.96
CA SER A 109 5.83 2.80 -48.40
C SER A 109 5.67 2.82 -49.93
N ASP A 110 5.62 4.01 -50.53
CA ASP A 110 5.51 4.17 -51.98
C ASP A 110 6.74 3.60 -52.71
N LEU A 111 7.93 3.77 -52.15
CA LEU A 111 9.18 3.24 -52.69
C LEU A 111 9.24 1.71 -52.60
N MET A 112 8.80 1.13 -51.48
CA MET A 112 8.70 -0.33 -51.31
C MET A 112 7.66 -0.96 -52.26
N GLU A 113 6.56 -0.27 -52.54
CA GLU A 113 5.54 -0.73 -53.50
C GLU A 113 6.02 -0.69 -54.96
N ARG A 114 6.84 0.30 -55.32
CA ARG A 114 7.44 0.42 -56.66
C ARG A 114 8.58 -0.58 -56.88
N GLY A 115 9.25 -0.98 -55.82
CA GLY A 115 10.41 -1.87 -55.87
C GLY A 115 11.63 -1.25 -56.55
N GLY A 116 12.61 -2.10 -56.89
CA GLY A 116 13.85 -1.68 -57.55
C GLY A 116 15.00 -1.42 -56.58
N ARG A 117 16.12 -0.92 -57.13
CA ARG A 117 17.40 -0.81 -56.40
C ARG A 117 17.32 0.07 -55.15
N GLU A 118 16.51 1.12 -55.18
CA GLU A 118 16.33 2.00 -54.01
C GLU A 118 15.54 1.31 -52.89
N ALA A 119 14.55 0.50 -53.23
CA ALA A 119 13.81 -0.32 -52.28
C ALA A 119 14.68 -1.40 -51.64
N ASP A 120 15.56 -2.02 -52.43
CA ASP A 120 16.57 -2.95 -51.91
C ASP A 120 17.51 -2.26 -50.92
N GLY A 121 17.94 -1.01 -51.21
CA GLY A 121 18.76 -0.22 -50.29
C GLY A 121 18.07 0.09 -48.96
N VAL A 122 16.78 0.47 -48.99
CA VAL A 122 16.00 0.70 -47.76
C VAL A 122 15.79 -0.59 -46.97
N ARG A 123 15.56 -1.71 -47.66
CA ARG A 123 15.46 -3.04 -47.05
C ARG A 123 16.76 -3.45 -46.36
N ASP A 124 17.90 -3.26 -47.01
CA ASP A 124 19.22 -3.58 -46.46
C ASP A 124 19.55 -2.69 -45.25
N MET A 125 19.20 -1.40 -45.31
CA MET A 125 19.31 -0.50 -44.15
C MET A 125 18.44 -0.98 -42.99
N ALA A 126 17.18 -1.34 -43.24
CA ALA A 126 16.27 -1.85 -42.20
C ALA A 126 16.79 -3.18 -41.60
N LYS A 127 17.37 -4.05 -42.42
CA LYS A 127 18.03 -5.28 -41.97
C LYS A 127 19.24 -4.98 -41.08
N MET A 128 20.12 -4.06 -41.49
CA MET A 128 21.27 -3.65 -40.69
C MET A 128 20.84 -3.08 -39.33
N LEU A 129 19.81 -2.22 -39.31
CA LEU A 129 19.26 -1.67 -38.07
C LEU A 129 18.65 -2.77 -37.19
N TRP A 130 17.93 -3.72 -37.77
CA TRP A 130 17.35 -4.86 -37.06
C TRP A 130 18.42 -5.77 -36.45
N ASP A 131 19.44 -6.14 -37.22
CA ASP A 131 20.52 -7.03 -36.77
C ASP A 131 21.36 -6.34 -35.67
N GLY A 132 21.54 -5.03 -35.77
CA GLY A 132 22.19 -4.21 -34.74
C GLY A 132 21.45 -4.19 -33.39
N GLN A 133 20.14 -4.48 -33.36
CA GLN A 133 19.37 -4.60 -32.10
C GLN A 133 19.60 -5.93 -31.38
N ASN A 134 20.30 -6.89 -32.01
CA ASN A 134 20.52 -8.23 -31.49
C ASN A 134 19.21 -8.93 -31.05
N PRO A 135 18.36 -9.34 -32.00
CA PRO A 135 17.04 -9.90 -31.72
C PRO A 135 17.06 -11.14 -30.82
N GLU A 136 18.16 -11.90 -30.81
CA GLU A 136 18.36 -13.04 -29.92
C GLU A 136 18.54 -12.63 -28.45
N SER A 137 19.17 -11.47 -28.22
CA SER A 137 19.23 -10.87 -26.88
C SER A 137 17.87 -10.35 -26.45
N LEU A 138 17.06 -9.87 -27.40
CA LEU A 138 15.73 -9.34 -27.10
C LEU A 138 14.73 -10.44 -26.71
N SER A 139 14.80 -11.61 -27.37
CA SER A 139 13.91 -12.75 -27.11
C SER A 139 14.19 -13.48 -25.79
N LYS A 140 15.41 -13.35 -25.25
CA LYS A 140 15.82 -13.94 -23.97
C LYS A 140 15.44 -13.08 -22.75
N ASN A 141 14.83 -11.91 -22.95
CA ASN A 141 14.58 -10.99 -21.84
C ASN A 141 13.40 -11.45 -20.96
N PRO A 142 13.57 -11.50 -19.62
CA PRO A 142 12.52 -11.82 -18.63
C PRO A 142 11.42 -10.74 -18.46
N LEU A 143 11.04 -10.01 -19.51
CA LEU A 143 9.94 -9.03 -19.50
C LEU A 143 8.58 -9.65 -19.12
N SER A 144 8.45 -10.98 -19.16
CA SER A 144 7.29 -11.73 -18.69
C SER A 144 6.93 -11.44 -17.22
N SER A 145 7.84 -10.89 -16.44
CA SER A 145 7.63 -10.54 -15.02
C SER A 145 7.09 -9.12 -14.76
N VAL A 146 7.14 -8.20 -15.73
CA VAL A 146 6.81 -6.78 -15.47
C VAL A 146 5.32 -6.59 -15.19
N GLY A 147 4.46 -7.38 -15.84
CA GLY A 147 3.00 -7.31 -15.67
C GLY A 147 2.53 -7.59 -14.23
N SER A 148 3.21 -8.46 -13.48
CA SER A 148 2.85 -8.77 -12.09
C SER A 148 3.18 -7.64 -11.12
N GLN A 149 4.06 -6.72 -11.52
CA GLN A 149 4.50 -5.59 -10.70
C GLN A 149 3.55 -4.40 -10.76
N ARG A 150 2.56 -4.39 -11.67
CA ARG A 150 1.61 -3.28 -11.84
C ARG A 150 0.94 -2.84 -10.54
N LEU A 151 0.64 -3.78 -9.64
CA LEU A 151 -0.03 -3.50 -8.36
C LEU A 151 0.85 -2.71 -7.37
N PHE A 152 2.16 -2.70 -7.57
CA PHE A 152 3.13 -2.15 -6.62
C PHE A 152 3.82 -0.88 -7.15
N VAL A 153 3.47 -0.42 -8.36
CA VAL A 153 4.02 0.79 -8.98
C VAL A 153 2.97 1.88 -9.13
N PRO A 154 3.37 3.16 -9.17
CA PRO A 154 2.44 4.26 -9.44
C PRO A 154 1.73 4.08 -10.79
N PRO A 155 0.41 4.33 -10.88
CA PRO A 155 -0.34 4.19 -12.12
C PRO A 155 0.22 5.03 -13.28
N ARG A 156 0.70 6.23 -12.98
CA ARG A 156 1.28 7.13 -13.99
C ARG A 156 2.62 6.62 -14.52
N ALA A 157 3.48 6.07 -13.66
CA ALA A 157 4.72 5.42 -14.08
C ALA A 157 4.43 4.21 -14.96
N TRP A 158 3.43 3.41 -14.58
CA TRP A 158 3.01 2.25 -15.37
C TRP A 158 2.51 2.65 -16.76
N LEU A 159 1.66 3.68 -16.85
CA LEU A 159 1.13 4.16 -18.12
C LEU A 159 2.24 4.73 -19.02
N ALA A 160 3.18 5.48 -18.43
CA ALA A 160 4.36 5.98 -19.15
C ALA A 160 5.22 4.83 -19.72
N TYR A 161 5.45 3.79 -18.92
CA TYR A 161 6.14 2.58 -19.39
C TYR A 161 5.39 1.89 -20.53
N GLN A 162 4.07 1.74 -20.42
CA GLN A 162 3.25 1.15 -21.49
C GLN A 162 3.36 1.94 -22.79
N ALA A 163 3.33 3.28 -22.71
CA ALA A 163 3.53 4.14 -23.87
C ALA A 163 4.90 3.91 -24.54
N ILE A 164 5.99 3.87 -23.76
CA ILE A 164 7.33 3.57 -24.30
C ILE A 164 7.37 2.16 -24.92
N ALA A 165 6.87 1.15 -24.21
CA ALA A 165 6.88 -0.23 -24.70
C ALA A 165 6.09 -0.37 -26.02
N SER A 166 4.93 0.28 -26.14
CA SER A 166 4.15 0.29 -27.38
C SER A 166 4.85 1.04 -28.52
N LEU A 167 5.52 2.17 -28.23
CA LEU A 167 6.32 2.90 -29.22
C LEU A 167 7.48 2.04 -29.74
N SER A 168 8.24 1.41 -28.84
CA SER A 168 9.36 0.52 -29.18
C SER A 168 8.89 -0.70 -29.96
N ALA A 169 7.82 -1.37 -29.52
CA ALA A 169 7.28 -2.53 -30.22
C ALA A 169 6.84 -2.18 -31.64
N ARG A 170 6.15 -1.05 -31.81
CA ARG A 170 5.73 -0.56 -33.12
C ARG A 170 6.93 -0.22 -34.00
N SER A 171 7.91 0.51 -33.47
CA SER A 171 9.08 0.91 -34.26
C SER A 171 9.88 -0.31 -34.75
N SER A 172 10.02 -1.34 -33.91
CA SER A 172 10.61 -2.62 -34.30
C SER A 172 9.76 -3.37 -35.32
N MET A 173 8.43 -3.38 -35.18
CA MET A 173 7.54 -4.03 -36.14
C MET A 173 7.67 -3.41 -37.53
N VAL A 174 7.84 -2.08 -37.60
CA VAL A 174 8.03 -1.35 -38.85
C VAL A 174 9.33 -1.75 -39.54
N LEU A 175 10.43 -1.78 -38.80
CA LEU A 175 11.69 -2.30 -39.33
C LEU A 175 11.56 -3.75 -39.80
N ALA A 176 10.83 -4.58 -39.05
CA ALA A 176 10.61 -5.98 -39.40
C ALA A 176 9.80 -6.14 -40.70
N VAL A 177 8.83 -5.26 -40.94
CA VAL A 177 8.05 -5.23 -42.19
C VAL A 177 8.91 -4.74 -43.36
N ILE A 178 9.65 -3.65 -43.17
CA ILE A 178 10.52 -3.09 -44.23
C ILE A 178 11.61 -4.10 -44.61
N LYS A 179 12.30 -4.72 -43.65
CA LYS A 179 13.36 -5.72 -43.93
C LYS A 179 12.84 -6.93 -44.71
N SER A 180 11.55 -7.25 -44.56
CA SER A 180 10.89 -8.35 -45.26
C SER A 180 10.50 -8.01 -46.71
N GLY A 181 10.67 -6.75 -47.14
CA GLY A 181 10.28 -6.29 -48.46
C GLY A 181 8.84 -5.79 -48.55
N MET A 182 8.14 -5.65 -47.42
CA MET A 182 6.74 -5.23 -47.38
C MET A 182 6.58 -3.73 -47.06
N SER A 183 5.49 -3.13 -47.53
CA SER A 183 5.11 -1.74 -47.24
C SER A 183 4.55 -1.60 -45.81
N PRO A 184 5.03 -0.66 -44.97
CA PRO A 184 4.56 -0.46 -43.61
C PRO A 184 3.24 0.34 -43.51
N LYS A 185 2.67 0.77 -44.64
CA LYS A 185 1.51 1.66 -44.72
C LYS A 185 0.31 1.26 -43.85
N ASN A 186 0.00 -0.03 -43.75
CA ASN A 186 -1.14 -0.51 -42.96
C ASN A 186 -0.85 -0.61 -41.45
N LEU A 187 0.41 -0.69 -41.06
CA LEU A 187 0.84 -0.65 -39.66
C LEU A 187 0.87 0.78 -39.09
N MET A 188 0.82 1.77 -39.97
CA MET A 188 0.95 3.18 -39.62
C MET A 188 -0.37 3.92 -39.47
N LYS A 189 -1.50 3.35 -39.89
CA LYS A 189 -2.77 4.11 -39.97
C LYS A 189 -3.40 4.44 -38.63
N ASP A 190 -3.06 3.73 -37.55
CA ASP A 190 -3.67 3.96 -36.24
C ASP A 190 -2.65 4.40 -35.20
N HIS A 191 -2.49 5.71 -35.02
CA HIS A 191 -1.66 6.31 -33.97
C HIS A 191 -2.48 6.73 -32.74
N THR A 192 -3.81 6.56 -32.78
CA THR A 192 -4.71 7.20 -31.81
C THR A 192 -4.52 6.68 -30.40
N ASP A 193 -4.41 5.35 -30.24
CA ASP A 193 -4.26 4.73 -28.93
C ASP A 193 -2.95 5.12 -28.23
N ILE A 194 -1.82 5.06 -28.95
CA ILE A 194 -0.51 5.40 -28.38
C ILE A 194 -0.46 6.90 -28.07
N ASN A 195 -0.95 7.75 -28.97
CA ASN A 195 -0.98 9.19 -28.75
C ASN A 195 -1.88 9.55 -27.56
N ALA A 196 -3.01 8.87 -27.38
CA ALA A 196 -3.88 9.06 -26.22
C ALA A 196 -3.14 8.72 -24.91
N MET A 197 -2.42 7.58 -24.85
CA MET A 197 -1.61 7.22 -23.68
C MET A 197 -0.54 8.27 -23.39
N VAL A 198 0.19 8.73 -24.42
CA VAL A 198 1.24 9.75 -24.25
C VAL A 198 0.63 11.08 -23.78
N GLN A 199 -0.52 11.48 -24.31
CA GLN A 199 -1.23 12.70 -23.87
C GLN A 199 -1.73 12.60 -22.43
N GLU A 200 -2.15 11.43 -21.96
CA GLU A 200 -2.58 11.23 -20.58
C GLU A 200 -1.39 11.40 -19.61
N VAL A 201 -0.21 10.90 -20.00
CA VAL A 201 1.02 11.02 -19.19
C VAL A 201 1.62 12.43 -19.26
N LEU A 202 1.63 13.03 -20.46
CA LEU A 202 2.24 14.32 -20.81
C LEU A 202 1.20 15.30 -21.37
N PRO A 203 0.25 15.78 -20.55
CA PRO A 203 -0.83 16.65 -21.03
C PRO A 203 -0.32 17.98 -21.61
N HIS A 204 0.83 18.47 -21.13
CA HIS A 204 1.49 19.66 -21.68
C HIS A 204 1.99 19.49 -23.12
N GLN A 205 2.13 18.25 -23.60
CA GLN A 205 2.56 17.94 -24.97
C GLN A 205 1.41 17.69 -25.95
N ARG A 206 0.14 17.81 -25.51
CA ARG A 206 -1.02 17.54 -26.37
C ARG A 206 -0.97 18.34 -27.68
N GLY A 207 -0.69 19.64 -27.61
CA GLY A 207 -0.60 20.49 -28.80
C GLY A 207 0.57 20.15 -29.74
N TYR A 208 1.63 19.51 -29.24
CA TYR A 208 2.72 19.00 -30.10
C TYR A 208 2.32 17.71 -30.81
N ILE A 209 1.65 16.80 -30.09
CA ILE A 209 1.16 15.52 -30.62
C ILE A 209 0.09 15.75 -31.70
N GLU A 210 -0.81 16.71 -31.52
CA GLU A 210 -1.84 17.05 -32.50
C GLU A 210 -1.27 17.61 -33.82
N LYS A 211 -0.14 18.32 -33.76
CA LYS A 211 0.52 18.87 -34.96
C LYS A 211 1.23 17.80 -35.79
N SER A 212 1.71 16.75 -35.13
CA SER A 212 2.57 15.72 -35.72
C SER A 212 2.21 14.33 -35.17
N PRO A 213 1.00 13.80 -35.43
CA PRO A 213 0.51 12.59 -34.78
C PRO A 213 1.37 11.34 -35.07
N ASP A 214 2.05 11.30 -36.22
CA ASP A 214 2.75 10.11 -36.67
C ASP A 214 4.11 9.92 -35.98
N HIS A 215 4.76 11.03 -35.59
CA HIS A 215 6.15 11.01 -35.11
C HIS A 215 6.40 11.75 -33.80
N ALA A 216 5.50 12.62 -33.35
CA ALA A 216 5.68 13.40 -32.11
C ALA A 216 5.94 12.50 -30.90
N SER A 217 5.20 11.40 -30.77
CA SER A 217 5.31 10.48 -29.64
C SER A 217 6.69 9.81 -29.53
N TYR A 218 7.41 9.61 -30.64
CA TYR A 218 8.77 9.06 -30.61
C TYR A 218 9.78 10.04 -30.00
N TRP A 219 9.63 11.34 -30.28
CA TRP A 219 10.46 12.40 -29.68
C TRP A 219 10.23 12.58 -28.17
N LEU A 220 9.09 12.13 -27.66
CA LEU A 220 8.70 12.29 -26.26
C LEU A 220 9.15 11.13 -25.36
N THR A 221 9.81 10.10 -25.92
CA THR A 221 10.29 8.93 -25.16
C THR A 221 11.16 9.32 -23.96
N GLY A 222 12.07 10.28 -24.10
CA GLY A 222 12.87 10.79 -22.97
C GLY A 222 12.04 11.41 -21.85
N GLN A 223 11.00 12.20 -22.19
CA GLN A 223 10.10 12.77 -21.18
C GLN A 223 9.27 11.69 -20.47
N LEU A 224 8.88 10.63 -21.19
CA LEU A 224 8.19 9.49 -20.58
C LEU A 224 9.12 8.75 -19.60
N GLU A 225 10.40 8.56 -19.94
CA GLU A 225 11.39 7.97 -19.03
C GLU A 225 11.57 8.81 -17.75
N GLU A 226 11.64 10.13 -17.88
CA GLU A 226 11.72 11.05 -16.75
C GLU A 226 10.50 10.95 -15.82
N VAL A 227 9.29 10.85 -16.39
CA VAL A 227 8.06 10.64 -15.61
C VAL A 227 8.13 9.32 -14.84
N ILE A 228 8.56 8.22 -15.47
CA ILE A 228 8.73 6.93 -14.78
C ILE A 228 9.70 7.10 -13.62
N PHE A 229 10.88 7.68 -13.86
CA PHE A 229 11.90 7.86 -12.83
C PHE A 229 11.37 8.69 -11.66
N PHE A 230 10.75 9.83 -11.93
CA PHE A 230 10.24 10.73 -10.90
C PHE A 230 9.15 10.08 -10.04
N GLU A 231 8.19 9.42 -10.67
CA GLU A 231 7.09 8.73 -9.97
C GLU A 231 7.60 7.56 -9.13
N LEU A 232 8.58 6.79 -9.63
CA LEU A 232 9.21 5.71 -8.86
C LEU A 232 9.99 6.25 -7.65
N MET A 233 10.78 7.31 -7.84
CA MET A 233 11.50 7.97 -6.75
C MET A 233 10.55 8.50 -5.68
N LYS A 234 9.46 9.17 -6.10
CA LYS A 234 8.41 9.63 -5.19
C LYS A 234 7.78 8.47 -4.41
N SER A 235 7.52 7.34 -5.08
CA SER A 235 6.93 6.16 -4.44
C SER A 235 7.85 5.50 -3.41
N ILE A 236 9.17 5.57 -3.61
CA ILE A 236 10.16 4.98 -2.70
C ILE A 236 10.43 5.93 -1.52
N ALA A 237 10.45 7.24 -1.75
CA ALA A 237 10.71 8.26 -0.72
C ALA A 237 9.68 8.25 0.41
N GLY A 238 8.49 7.69 0.20
CA GLY A 238 7.56 7.34 1.29
C GLY A 238 6.70 8.49 1.84
N ASP A 239 6.88 9.72 1.34
CA ASP A 239 6.24 10.93 1.89
C ASP A 239 4.71 10.82 2.08
N ASP A 240 4.00 10.19 1.14
CA ASP A 240 2.54 10.04 1.21
C ASP A 240 2.10 8.83 2.09
N TYR A 241 2.95 7.83 2.24
CA TYR A 241 2.61 6.56 2.91
C TYR A 241 2.91 6.56 4.40
N ASP A 242 4.03 7.16 4.80
CA ASP A 242 4.42 7.21 6.21
C ASP A 242 3.40 8.02 7.01
N PHE A 243 2.86 9.09 6.43
CA PHE A 243 1.76 9.86 7.01
C PHE A 243 0.47 9.05 7.14
N ALA A 244 0.10 8.27 6.12
CA ALA A 244 -1.13 7.47 6.15
C ALA A 244 -1.01 6.29 7.14
N ALA A 245 0.16 5.66 7.22
CA ALA A 245 0.46 4.62 8.20
C ALA A 245 0.46 5.18 9.63
N ALA A 246 1.07 6.34 9.85
CA ALA A 246 1.05 7.04 11.13
C ALA A 246 -0.38 7.40 11.57
N ARG A 247 -1.23 7.92 10.66
CA ARG A 247 -2.65 8.18 10.97
C ARG A 247 -3.41 6.92 11.35
N LYS A 248 -3.24 5.83 10.59
CA LYS A 248 -3.89 4.55 10.92
C LYS A 248 -3.43 4.00 12.27
N ALA A 249 -2.15 4.12 12.59
CA ALA A 249 -1.63 3.72 13.90
C ALA A 249 -2.22 4.59 15.03
N ALA A 250 -2.31 5.91 14.81
CA ALA A 250 -2.93 6.84 15.77
C ALA A 250 -4.42 6.52 15.98
N ASP A 251 -5.16 6.23 14.91
CA ASP A 251 -6.57 5.83 14.98
C ASP A 251 -6.77 4.51 15.73
N LEU A 252 -5.89 3.53 15.51
CA LEU A 252 -5.95 2.25 16.21
C LEU A 252 -5.73 2.45 17.71
N VAL A 253 -4.69 3.21 18.09
CA VAL A 253 -4.39 3.52 19.50
C VAL A 253 -5.56 4.24 20.17
N ARG A 254 -6.20 5.17 19.47
CA ARG A 254 -7.40 5.87 19.96
C ARG A 254 -8.55 4.90 20.22
N LYS A 255 -8.88 4.04 19.24
CA LYS A 255 -9.96 3.05 19.38
C LYS A 255 -9.70 2.06 20.52
N THR A 256 -8.45 1.63 20.70
CA THR A 256 -8.08 0.77 21.83
C THR A 256 -8.33 1.47 23.16
N LYS A 257 -8.00 2.76 23.28
CA LYS A 257 -8.22 3.55 24.50
C LYS A 257 -9.71 3.78 24.80
N GLU A 258 -10.53 4.02 23.77
CA GLU A 258 -11.98 4.17 23.90
C GLU A 258 -12.60 2.87 24.42
N HIS A 259 -12.26 1.72 23.82
CA HIS A 259 -12.76 0.43 24.25
C HIS A 259 -12.29 0.04 25.66
N GLN A 260 -11.08 0.45 26.04
CA GLN A 260 -10.57 0.27 27.39
C GLN A 260 -11.39 1.05 28.44
N SER A 261 -11.86 2.25 28.08
CA SER A 261 -12.71 3.08 28.94
C SER A 261 -14.10 2.45 29.10
N GLU A 262 -14.65 1.85 28.05
CA GLU A 262 -15.92 1.10 28.09
C GLU A 262 -15.83 -0.17 28.94
N LEU A 263 -14.76 -0.96 28.79
CA LEU A 263 -14.55 -2.18 29.57
C LEU A 263 -14.34 -1.87 31.05
N ALA A 264 -13.62 -0.79 31.38
CA ALA A 264 -13.45 -0.32 32.76
C ALA A 264 -14.79 0.09 33.40
N LEU A 265 -15.74 0.62 32.62
CA LEU A 265 -17.08 0.94 33.11
C LEU A 265 -17.96 -0.32 33.29
N GLN A 266 -17.76 -1.34 32.46
CA GLN A 266 -18.52 -2.60 32.54
C GLN A 266 -18.03 -3.53 33.66
N SER A 267 -16.74 -3.50 34.02
CA SER A 267 -16.20 -4.32 35.12
C SER A 267 -16.60 -3.79 36.51
N LEU A 268 -17.13 -2.57 36.60
CA LEU A 268 -17.69 -2.04 37.84
C LEU A 268 -19.01 -2.75 38.19
N PRO A 269 -19.21 -3.19 39.44
CA PRO A 269 -20.50 -3.65 39.94
C PRO A 269 -21.61 -2.65 39.62
N PRO A 270 -22.84 -3.07 39.27
CA PRO A 270 -23.94 -2.17 38.87
C PRO A 270 -24.21 -1.04 39.87
N GLN A 271 -23.98 -1.32 41.16
CA GLN A 271 -24.14 -0.42 42.30
C GLN A 271 -23.16 0.76 42.30
N LEU A 272 -22.02 0.62 41.63
CA LEU A 272 -20.96 1.62 41.50
C LEU A 272 -20.96 2.33 40.13
N ARG A 273 -21.92 1.99 39.25
CA ARG A 273 -22.08 2.62 37.93
C ARG A 273 -22.94 3.90 37.96
N VAL A 274 -23.63 4.15 39.09
CA VAL A 274 -24.46 5.33 39.31
C VAL A 274 -23.66 6.32 40.14
N ASP A 275 -23.48 7.53 39.63
CA ASP A 275 -22.90 8.65 40.38
C ASP A 275 -24.03 9.61 40.79
N PRO A 276 -24.32 9.80 42.09
CA PRO A 276 -23.64 9.24 43.26
C PRO A 276 -24.09 7.80 43.60
N PRO A 277 -23.23 6.99 44.22
CA PRO A 277 -23.56 5.61 44.61
C PRO A 277 -24.70 5.60 45.63
N SER A 278 -25.70 4.76 45.40
CA SER A 278 -26.86 4.64 46.29
C SER A 278 -26.44 4.01 47.62
N LEU A 279 -26.41 4.82 48.67
CA LEU A 279 -26.27 4.35 50.06
C LEU A 279 -27.59 3.68 50.46
N GLN A 280 -27.64 2.35 50.44
CA GLN A 280 -28.68 1.55 51.11
C GLN A 280 -28.06 0.77 52.26
#